data_AF-A0A4P6ZDR3-F1
#
_entry.id   AF-A0A4P6ZDR3-F1
#
_cell.length_a   1.000
_cell.length_b   1.000
_cell.length_c   1.000
_cell.angle_alpha   90.00
_cell.angle_beta   90.00
_cell.angle_gamma   90.00
#
_symmetry.space_group_name_H-M   'P 1'
#
loop_
_entity.id
_entity.type
_entity.pdbx_description
1 polymer ?
#
loop_
_entity_poly.entity_id
_entity_poly.type
_entity_poly.pdbx_seq_one_letter_code
_entity_poly.pdbx_strand_id
1 'polypeptide(L)' 'MRKNIPYFLMIAGAFLLVLNLWSADFDTDKINLWSAGASLMMIVLGFIELKKKQKNEN' A
#
# COMPACT_ATOMS: atom_id res chain seq x y z
N MET A 1 12.93 4.06 15.09
CA MET A 1 11.61 3.70 14.50
C MET A 1 11.47 4.05 13.00
N ARG A 2 12.09 5.11 12.44
CA ARG A 2 11.94 5.50 11.01
C ARG A 2 12.49 4.52 9.95
N LYS A 3 13.26 3.51 10.34
CA LYS A 3 13.85 2.54 9.40
C LYS A 3 12.78 1.61 8.80
N ASN A 4 11.72 1.29 9.56
CA ASN A 4 10.70 0.31 9.18
C ASN A 4 9.43 0.91 8.57
N ILE A 5 9.32 2.25 8.52
CA ILE A 5 8.17 2.97 7.95
C ILE A 5 7.83 2.52 6.51
N PRO A 6 8.77 2.37 5.57
CA PRO A 6 8.40 1.98 4.21
C PRO A 6 7.89 0.54 4.13
N TYR A 7 8.45 -0.38 4.93
CA TYR A 7 7.93 -1.75 5.03
C TYR A 7 6.52 -1.77 5.64
N PHE A 8 6.27 -0.94 6.66
CA PHE A 8 4.95 -0.79 7.25
C PHE A 8 3.93 -0.25 6.23
N LEU A 9 4.29 0.78 5.46
CA LEU A 9 3.44 1.33 4.40
C LEU A 9 3.10 0.29 3.33
N MET A 10 4.07 -0.52 2.92
CA MET A 10 3.84 -1.60 1.95
C MET A 10 2.91 -2.69 2.51
N ILE A 11 3.14 -3.17 3.73
CA ILE A 11 2.34 -4.23 4.34
C ILE A 11 0.90 -3.73 4.59
N ALA A 12 0.74 -2.52 5.12
CA ALA A 12 -0.57 -1.92 5.37
C ALA A 12 -1.34 -1.68 4.06
N GLY A 13 -0.66 -1.19 3.02
CA GLY A 13 -1.24 -1.01 1.70
C GLY A 13 -1.67 -2.33 1.06
N ALA A 14 -0.84 -3.38 1.13
CA ALA A 14 -1.20 -4.70 0.64
C ALA A 14 -2.40 -5.30 1.38
N PHE A 15 -2.44 -5.16 2.71
CA PHE A 15 -3.54 -5.67 3.52
C PHE A 15 -4.86 -4.96 3.20
N LEU A 16 -4.84 -3.62 3.05
CA LEU A 16 -6.01 -2.84 2.66
C LEU A 16 -6.48 -3.16 1.23
N LEU A 17 -5.57 -3.43 0.30
CA LEU A 17 -5.94 -3.84 -1.05
C LEU A 17 -6.69 -5.18 -1.02
N VAL A 18 -6.18 -6.16 -0.27
CA VAL A 18 -6.84 -7.47 -0.11
C VAL A 18 -8.22 -7.33 0.53
N LEU A 19 -8.37 -6.48 1.56
CA LEU A 19 -9.67 -6.22 2.18
C LEU A 19 -10.65 -5.54 1.21
N ASN A 20 -10.19 -4.59 0.41
CA ASN A 20 -11.03 -3.96 -0.62
C ASN A 20 -11.47 -4.97 -1.69
N LEU A 21 -10.57 -5.85 -2.14
CA LEU A 21 -10.88 -6.91 -3.13
C LEU A 21 -11.80 -7.98 -2.54
N TRP A 22 -11.60 -8.37 -1.29
CA TRP A 22 -12.50 -9.29 -0.58
C TRP A 22 -13.89 -8.68 -0.43
N SER A 23 -13.97 -7.39 -0.09
CA SER A 23 -15.26 -6.68 -0.03
C SER A 23 -15.93 -6.55 -1.40
N ALA A 24 -15.14 -6.51 -2.49
CA ALA A 24 -15.65 -6.42 -3.86
C ALA A 24 -16.39 -7.69 -4.30
N ASP A 25 -15.96 -8.85 -3.81
CA ASP A 25 -16.57 -10.15 -4.13
C ASP A 25 -17.97 -10.32 -3.51
N PHE A 26 -18.32 -9.48 -2.51
CA PHE A 26 -19.61 -9.49 -1.82
C PHE A 26 -20.65 -8.49 -2.37
N ASP A 27 -20.21 -7.38 -2.98
CA ASP A 27 -21.08 -6.33 -3.54
C ASP A 27 -20.24 -5.45 -4.49
N THR A 28 -20.38 -5.64 -5.79
CA THR A 28 -19.65 -4.85 -6.82
C THR A 28 -19.98 -3.36 -6.76
N ASP A 29 -21.17 -2.98 -6.29
CA ASP A 29 -21.58 -1.59 -6.06
C ASP A 29 -20.91 -0.93 -4.83
N LYS A 30 -20.22 -1.72 -3.99
CA LYS A 30 -19.48 -1.23 -2.81
C LYS A 30 -17.98 -1.14 -3.02
N ILE A 31 -17.49 -1.40 -4.23
CA ILE A 31 -16.07 -1.22 -4.54
C ILE A 31 -15.70 0.23 -4.33
N ASN A 32 -14.99 0.49 -3.23
CA ASN A 32 -14.46 1.79 -2.93
C ASN A 32 -13.17 1.98 -3.74
N LEU A 33 -13.32 2.37 -5.01
CA LEU A 33 -12.23 2.66 -5.96
C LEU A 33 -11.19 3.60 -5.36
N TRP A 34 -11.62 4.57 -4.54
CA TRP A 34 -10.73 5.48 -3.82
C TRP A 34 -9.87 4.76 -2.78
N SER A 35 -10.48 3.85 -2.02
CA SER A 35 -9.79 3.02 -1.02
C SER A 35 -8.79 2.07 -1.69
N ALA A 36 -9.20 1.39 -2.76
CA ALA A 36 -8.32 0.52 -3.55
C ALA A 36 -7.14 1.31 -4.15
N GLY A 37 -7.41 2.47 -4.76
CA GLY A 37 -6.37 3.37 -5.29
C GLY A 37 -5.41 3.88 -4.22
N ALA A 38 -5.91 4.30 -3.05
CA ALA A 38 -5.09 4.74 -1.93
C ALA A 38 -4.19 3.62 -1.39
N SER A 39 -4.71 2.39 -1.33
CA SER A 39 -3.94 1.22 -0.89
C SER A 39 -2.78 0.88 -1.84
N LEU A 40 -3.01 0.96 -3.16
CA LEU A 40 -1.96 0.86 -4.17
C LEU A 40 -0.90 1.97 -4.02
N MET A 41 -1.35 3.21 -3.80
CA MET A 41 -0.44 4.35 -3.66
C MET A 41 0.47 4.23 -2.45
N MET A 42 -0.03 3.69 -1.33
CA MET A 42 0.81 3.40 -0.15
C MET A 42 1.92 2.39 -0.44
N ILE A 43 1.61 1.34 -1.22
CA ILE A 43 2.62 0.34 -1.62
C ILE A 43 3.70 0.99 -2.49
N VAL A 44 3.29 1.77 -3.50
CA VAL A 44 4.22 2.46 -4.41
C VAL A 44 5.10 3.45 -3.66
N LEU A 45 4.55 4.24 -2.74
CA LEU A 45 5.32 5.18 -1.93
C LEU A 45 6.33 4.46 -1.02
N GLY A 46 5.95 3.33 -0.42
CA GLY A 46 6.87 2.50 0.35
C GLY A 46 8.05 1.97 -0.49
N PHE A 47 7.80 1.55 -1.73
CA PHE A 47 8.86 1.16 -2.67
C PHE A 47 9.77 2.32 -3.07
N ILE A 48 9.21 3.51 -3.33
CA ILE A 48 9.99 4.71 -3.67
C ILE A 48 10.90 5.10 -2.49
N GLU A 49 10.39 5.08 -1.27
CA GLU A 49 11.18 5.35 -0.07
C GLU A 49 12.30 4.32 0.14
N LEU A 50 12.04 3.03 -0.11
CA LEU A 50 13.07 1.99 -0.05
C LEU A 50 14.18 2.23 -1.07
N LYS A 51 13.82 2.49 -2.33
CA LYS A 51 14.81 2.82 -3.37
C LYS A 51 15.60 4.08 -3.04
N LYS A 52 14.94 5.10 -2.48
CA LYS A 52 15.61 6.34 -2.07
C LYS A 52 16.59 6.11 -0.92
N LYS A 53 16.23 5.28 0.07
CA LYS A 53 17.16 4.87 1.14
C LYS A 53 18.35 4.09 0.58
N GLN A 54 18.10 3.10 -0.27
CA GLN A 54 19.15 2.28 -0.87
C GLN A 54 20.13 3.12 -1.71
N LYS A 55 19.64 4.11 -2.45
CA LYS A 55 20.48 5.04 -3.23
C LYS A 55 21.30 6.00 -2.35
N ASN A 56 20.84 6.31 -1.15
CA ASN A 56 21.50 7.25 -0.24
C ASN A 56 22.48 6.55 0.73
N GLU A 57 22.43 5.22 0.82
CA GLU A 57 23.39 4.38 1.55
C GLU A 57 24.54 3.86 0.66
N ASN A 58 24.42 3.99 -0.67
CA ASN A 58 25.47 3.74 -1.66
C ASN A 58 26.24 5.02 -2.01
#